data_AF-A0A535QCP6-F1
#
_entry.id   AF-A0A535QCP6-F1
#
_cell.length_a   1.000
_cell.length_b   1.000
_cell.length_c   1.000
_cell.angle_alpha   90.00
_cell.angle_beta   90.00
_cell.angle_gamma   90.00
#
_symmetry.space_group_name_H-M   'P 1'
#
loop_
_entity.id
_entity.type
_entity.pdbx_description
1 polymer ?
#
loop_
_entity_poly.entity_id
_entity_poly.type
_entity_poly.pdbx_seq_one_letter_code
_entity_poly.pdbx_strand_id
1 'polypeptide(L)'
;MAHIGYPIAEVWESGEAVISKAPGTGGRVNFDTLREQLLYEVHDPRHYMTPDVDVNMTTLRMEEIGPDQVRVTGATGRPAPDTLKIVAGYEDGVMGQAMLGYAWPDALAKARTAAEIIQQQMQEIGLKAEETVVEYLGYNSIHGPLADPGHAHDLNEVYLRIAVRCADKREAAKLGRLFPPLALSGPPFIGGAGGMMEPRGLLGIWPTLAPRAIIEEYIRVSVEEA
;
A
#
# COMPACT_ATOMS: atom_id res chain seq x y z
N MET A 1 19.99 8.31 11.12
CA MET A 1 18.55 8.03 10.97
C MET A 1 18.19 6.54 11.01
N ALA A 2 19.13 5.60 11.18
CA ALA A 2 18.81 4.16 11.18
C ALA A 2 17.95 3.67 12.37
N HIS A 3 17.89 4.45 13.47
CA HIS A 3 17.09 4.14 14.66
C HIS A 3 15.82 5.01 14.68
N ILE A 4 14.83 4.66 13.85
CA ILE A 4 13.53 5.35 13.84
C ILE A 4 12.65 4.69 14.91
N GLY A 5 12.29 5.46 15.93
CA GLY A 5 11.39 5.01 17.00
C GLY A 5 9.94 5.20 16.62
N TYR A 6 9.06 4.38 17.21
CA TYR A 6 7.62 4.67 17.21
C TYR A 6 7.29 5.72 18.28
N PRO A 7 6.25 6.55 18.06
CA PRO A 7 5.74 7.43 19.10
C PRO A 7 5.26 6.62 20.31
N ILE A 8 5.42 7.20 21.49
CA ILE A 8 4.93 6.69 22.77
C ILE A 8 3.74 7.54 23.16
N ALA A 9 2.62 6.91 23.55
CA ALA A 9 1.49 7.61 24.12
C ALA A 9 1.42 7.28 25.63
N GLU A 10 1.74 8.26 26.46
CA GLU A 10 1.46 8.20 27.90
C GLU A 10 0.04 8.71 28.11
N VAL A 11 -0.85 7.89 28.66
CA VAL A 11 -2.30 8.18 28.77
C VAL A 11 -2.71 8.14 30.24
N TRP A 12 -3.46 9.15 30.68
CA TRP A 12 -3.97 9.26 32.05
C TRP A 12 -5.47 8.95 32.12
N GLU A 13 -5.95 8.60 33.31
CA GLU A 13 -7.38 8.33 33.58
C GLU A 13 -8.30 9.52 33.24
N SER A 14 -7.77 10.75 33.27
CA SER A 14 -8.47 11.95 32.82
C SER A 14 -8.78 12.00 31.32
N GLY A 15 -8.25 11.06 30.54
CA GLY A 15 -8.33 11.04 29.07
C GLY A 15 -7.32 11.96 28.40
N GLU A 16 -6.42 12.59 29.16
CA GLU A 16 -5.29 13.30 28.60
C GLU A 16 -4.19 12.33 28.16
N ALA A 17 -3.45 12.71 27.12
CA ALA A 17 -2.30 11.97 26.67
C ALA A 17 -1.11 12.88 26.38
N VAL A 18 0.10 12.36 26.52
CA VAL A 18 1.32 12.99 26.01
C VAL A 18 1.89 12.03 24.99
N ILE A 19 1.99 12.52 23.76
CA ILE A 19 2.65 11.81 22.67
C ILE A 19 4.10 12.27 22.66
N SER A 20 5.01 11.30 22.77
CA SER A 20 6.44 11.54 22.81
C SER A 20 7.18 10.53 21.94
N LYS A 21 8.52 10.52 21.99
CA LYS A 21 9.34 9.51 21.34
C LYS A 21 10.45 9.03 22.26
N ALA A 22 10.95 7.82 22.02
CA ALA A 22 12.07 7.27 22.78
C ALA A 22 13.35 8.14 22.66
N PRO A 23 14.08 8.38 23.75
CA PRO A 23 15.35 9.13 23.72
C PRO A 23 16.37 8.50 22.77
N GLY A 24 17.20 9.35 22.12
CA GLY A 24 18.28 8.89 21.23
C GLY A 24 17.83 8.29 19.89
N THR A 25 16.54 8.23 19.61
CA THR A 25 16.01 7.81 18.30
C THR A 25 15.91 8.98 17.32
N GLY A 26 15.77 8.71 16.03
CA GLY A 26 15.39 9.71 15.02
C GLY A 26 13.90 10.07 15.08
N GLY A 27 13.42 10.75 14.04
CA GLY A 27 12.03 11.21 13.94
C GLY A 27 11.79 12.55 14.63
N ARG A 28 10.56 13.04 14.53
CA ARG A 28 10.09 14.29 15.13
C ARG A 28 8.66 14.11 15.64
N VAL A 29 8.41 14.53 16.86
CA VAL A 29 7.07 14.61 17.45
C VAL A 29 6.77 16.07 17.73
N ASN A 30 5.90 16.69 16.93
CA ASN A 30 5.49 18.06 17.15
C ASN A 30 4.03 18.24 16.69
N PHE A 31 3.47 19.43 16.87
CA PHE A 31 2.09 19.71 16.50
C PHE A 31 1.80 19.36 15.04
N ASP A 32 2.71 19.73 14.13
CA ASP A 32 2.55 19.50 12.69
C ASP A 32 2.55 18.01 12.33
N THR A 33 3.50 17.23 12.84
CA THR A 33 3.58 15.80 12.51
C THR A 33 2.40 15.02 13.09
N LEU A 34 1.92 15.41 14.27
CA LEU A 34 0.75 14.77 14.88
C LEU A 34 -0.55 15.07 14.16
N ARG A 35 -0.79 16.33 13.77
CA ARG A 35 -2.05 16.68 13.08
C ARG A 35 -2.13 16.06 11.69
N GLU A 36 -1.01 15.89 10.99
CA GLU A 36 -0.97 15.16 9.73
C GLU A 36 -1.39 13.71 9.91
N GLN A 37 -0.89 13.05 10.96
CA GLN A 37 -1.31 11.68 11.31
C GLN A 37 -2.76 11.60 11.79
N LEU A 38 -3.25 12.62 12.52
CA LEU A 38 -4.64 12.66 12.96
C LEU A 38 -5.62 12.65 11.78
N LEU A 39 -5.24 13.22 10.63
CA LEU A 39 -6.08 13.30 9.44
C LEU A 39 -5.91 12.11 8.49
N TYR A 40 -4.95 11.24 8.75
CA TYR A 40 -4.68 10.08 7.92
C TYR A 40 -5.82 9.05 8.02
N GLU A 41 -6.34 8.61 6.87
CA GLU A 41 -7.45 7.64 6.77
C GLU A 41 -8.74 8.03 7.52
N VAL A 42 -8.91 9.32 7.87
CA VAL A 42 -10.13 9.81 8.52
C VAL A 42 -11.14 10.29 7.48
N HIS A 43 -12.30 9.63 7.44
CA HIS A 43 -13.41 10.03 6.58
C HIS A 43 -14.30 11.12 7.22
N ASP A 44 -14.87 10.84 8.40
CA ASP A 44 -15.64 11.81 9.19
C ASP A 44 -14.99 11.99 10.58
N PRO A 45 -14.37 13.14 10.89
CA PRO A 45 -13.73 13.38 12.19
C PRO A 45 -14.72 13.49 13.35
N ARG A 46 -16.03 13.62 13.12
CA ARG A 46 -17.06 13.59 14.18
C ARG A 46 -17.51 12.17 14.52
N HIS A 47 -17.25 11.22 13.62
CA HIS A 47 -17.74 9.85 13.65
C HIS A 47 -16.63 8.86 13.26
N TYR A 48 -15.50 8.95 13.97
CA TYR A 48 -14.43 7.99 13.77
C TYR A 48 -14.74 6.72 14.56
N MET A 49 -15.55 5.85 13.95
CA MET A 49 -15.99 4.59 14.54
C MET A 49 -14.80 3.65 14.80
N THR A 50 -14.57 3.33 16.07
CA THR A 50 -13.63 2.28 16.53
C THR A 50 -14.43 1.15 17.20
N PRO A 51 -13.79 0.02 17.53
CA PRO A 51 -14.46 -1.07 18.23
C PRO A 51 -15.03 -0.70 19.61
N ASP A 52 -14.50 0.30 20.32
CA ASP A 52 -14.93 0.56 21.70
C ASP A 52 -15.61 1.93 21.88
N VAL A 53 -15.42 2.83 20.92
CA VAL A 53 -15.91 4.20 20.99
C VAL A 53 -16.11 4.76 19.58
N ASP A 54 -17.21 5.48 19.34
CA ASP A 54 -17.32 6.33 18.17
C ASP A 54 -16.66 7.68 18.48
N VAL A 55 -15.42 7.86 18.04
CA VAL A 55 -14.55 8.96 18.46
C VAL A 55 -14.95 10.25 17.76
N ASN A 56 -15.09 11.32 18.55
CA ASN A 56 -15.22 12.67 18.04
C ASN A 56 -13.88 13.40 18.17
N MET A 57 -13.17 13.53 17.05
CA MET A 57 -11.87 14.17 16.97
C MET A 57 -11.98 15.71 16.93
N THR A 58 -13.18 16.29 16.72
CA THR A 58 -13.31 17.75 16.54
C THR A 58 -13.11 18.54 17.83
N THR A 59 -13.06 17.87 18.98
CA THR A 59 -12.85 18.49 20.30
C THR A 59 -11.41 18.38 20.77
N LEU A 60 -10.56 17.64 20.04
CA LEU A 60 -9.16 17.45 20.39
C LEU A 60 -8.40 18.78 20.37
N ARG A 61 -7.53 18.95 21.36
CA ARG A 61 -6.57 20.04 21.45
C ARG A 61 -5.18 19.45 21.58
N MET A 62 -4.24 20.01 20.85
CA MET A 62 -2.83 19.62 20.86
C MET A 62 -1.98 20.81 21.28
N GLU A 63 -1.04 20.59 22.19
CA GLU A 63 -0.13 21.60 22.71
C GLU A 63 1.28 21.02 22.80
N GLU A 64 2.26 21.69 22.21
CA GLU A 64 3.67 21.33 22.40
C GLU A 64 4.12 21.74 23.80
N ILE A 65 4.47 20.75 24.64
CA ILE A 65 4.88 20.97 26.03
C ILE A 65 6.39 20.79 26.25
N GLY A 66 7.11 20.42 25.20
CA GLY A 66 8.56 20.24 25.23
C GLY A 66 9.10 19.71 23.91
N PRO A 67 10.43 19.56 23.79
CA PRO A 67 11.05 18.93 22.63
C PRO A 67 10.51 17.51 22.45
N ASP A 68 9.98 17.22 21.27
CA ASP A 68 9.40 15.91 20.95
C ASP A 68 8.25 15.47 21.87
N GLN A 69 7.50 16.42 22.45
CA GLN A 69 6.40 16.14 23.37
C GLN A 69 5.18 17.01 23.06
N VAL A 70 4.07 16.35 22.71
CA VAL A 70 2.79 17.01 22.45
C VAL A 70 1.74 16.46 23.40
N ARG A 71 1.16 17.34 24.21
CA ARG A 71 -0.01 17.03 25.03
C ARG A 71 -1.26 17.07 24.17
N VAL A 72 -2.10 16.05 24.31
CA VAL A 72 -3.39 15.90 23.64
C VAL A 72 -4.47 15.87 24.71
N THR A 73 -5.48 16.73 24.58
CA THR A 73 -6.61 16.85 25.51
C THR A 73 -7.93 17.00 24.76
N GLY A 74 -9.05 16.91 25.48
CA GLY A 74 -10.38 17.15 24.91
C GLY A 74 -10.89 16.02 24.01
N ALA A 75 -10.34 14.81 24.13
CA ALA A 75 -10.88 13.64 23.46
C ALA A 75 -12.31 13.39 23.95
N THR A 76 -13.26 13.26 23.02
CA THR A 76 -14.65 12.90 23.33
C THR A 76 -15.11 11.79 22.40
N GLY A 77 -16.19 11.11 22.76
CA GLY A 77 -16.75 10.05 21.94
C GLY A 77 -18.15 9.66 22.38
N ARG A 78 -18.81 8.89 21.53
CA ARG A 78 -20.09 8.24 21.78
C ARG A 78 -19.86 6.78 22.19
N PRO A 79 -20.86 6.11 22.79
CA PRO A 79 -20.78 4.69 23.13
C PRO A 79 -20.33 3.83 21.95
N ALA A 80 -19.77 2.66 22.26
CA ALA A 80 -19.35 1.68 21.27
C ALA A 80 -20.48 1.41 20.24
N PRO A 81 -20.17 1.36 18.93
CA PRO A 81 -21.19 1.11 17.91
C PRO A 81 -21.70 -0.33 17.96
N ASP A 82 -22.96 -0.55 17.55
CA ASP A 82 -23.57 -1.89 17.45
C ASP A 82 -22.92 -2.78 16.35
N THR A 83 -22.06 -2.18 15.53
CA THR A 83 -21.34 -2.84 14.43
C THR A 83 -19.84 -2.62 14.52
N LEU A 84 -19.07 -3.61 14.08
CA LEU A 84 -17.62 -3.53 13.91
C LEU A 84 -17.26 -3.32 12.44
N LYS A 85 -16.24 -2.49 12.19
CA LYS A 85 -15.60 -2.43 10.87
C LYS A 85 -14.77 -3.70 10.67
N ILE A 86 -15.01 -4.40 9.58
CA ILE A 86 -14.23 -5.58 9.19
C ILE A 86 -13.73 -5.42 7.76
N VAL A 87 -12.60 -6.05 7.48
CA VAL A 87 -12.08 -6.24 6.11
C VAL A 87 -12.10 -7.73 5.85
N ALA A 88 -13.09 -8.20 5.08
CA ALA A 88 -13.17 -9.59 4.68
C ALA A 88 -12.26 -9.84 3.48
N GLY A 89 -11.48 -10.92 3.53
CA GLY A 89 -10.69 -11.40 2.39
C GLY A 89 -11.44 -12.46 1.60
N TYR A 90 -11.34 -12.43 0.28
CA TYR A 90 -11.86 -13.49 -0.59
C TYR A 90 -10.86 -13.80 -1.71
N GLU A 91 -10.94 -15.00 -2.28
CA GLU A 91 -10.08 -15.37 -3.42
C GLU A 91 -10.49 -14.56 -4.67
N ASP A 92 -9.53 -13.82 -5.23
CA ASP A 92 -9.79 -12.90 -6.36
C ASP A 92 -8.88 -13.19 -7.56
N GLY A 93 -8.83 -14.48 -7.92
CA GLY A 93 -8.06 -14.98 -9.05
C GLY A 93 -6.57 -15.15 -8.76
N VAL A 94 -5.77 -15.18 -9.83
CA VAL A 94 -4.35 -15.51 -9.80
C VAL A 94 -3.56 -14.48 -10.60
N MET A 95 -2.50 -13.96 -10.01
CA MET A 95 -1.59 -13.03 -10.65
C MET A 95 -0.42 -13.74 -11.32
N GLY A 96 -0.20 -13.43 -12.60
CA GLY A 96 1.08 -13.61 -13.29
C GLY A 96 1.77 -12.27 -13.41
N GLN A 97 3.10 -12.22 -13.27
CA GLN A 97 3.85 -10.99 -13.53
C GLN A 97 5.23 -11.30 -14.11
N ALA A 98 5.82 -10.30 -14.74
CA ALA A 98 7.21 -10.34 -15.19
C ALA A 98 7.74 -8.92 -15.37
N MET A 99 9.06 -8.78 -15.26
CA MET A 99 9.74 -7.48 -15.24
C MET A 99 11.08 -7.54 -15.96
N LEU A 100 11.37 -6.52 -16.77
CA LEU A 100 12.65 -6.34 -17.48
C LEU A 100 13.11 -4.89 -17.39
N GLY A 101 14.39 -4.70 -17.04
CA GLY A 101 15.05 -3.40 -17.05
C GLY A 101 15.57 -3.02 -18.44
N TYR A 102 15.52 -1.74 -18.78
CA TYR A 102 16.14 -1.14 -19.96
C TYR A 102 16.99 0.05 -19.54
N ALA A 103 18.24 0.07 -19.98
CA ALA A 103 19.15 1.19 -19.74
C ALA A 103 19.09 2.23 -20.87
N TRP A 104 19.65 3.41 -20.64
CA TRP A 104 19.91 4.45 -21.65
C TRP A 104 20.77 3.91 -22.82
N PRO A 105 20.68 4.46 -24.05
CA PRO A 105 19.75 5.50 -24.50
C PRO A 105 18.33 4.99 -24.70
N ASP A 106 17.35 5.89 -24.65
CA ASP A 106 15.94 5.62 -24.97
C ASP A 106 15.31 4.52 -24.10
N ALA A 107 15.67 4.48 -22.81
CA ALA A 107 15.23 3.44 -21.86
C ALA A 107 13.69 3.24 -21.90
N LEU A 108 12.92 4.33 -21.84
CA LEU A 108 11.46 4.28 -21.87
C LEU A 108 10.89 3.85 -23.22
N ALA A 109 11.46 4.31 -24.33
CA ALA A 109 10.98 3.91 -25.66
C ALA A 109 11.14 2.39 -25.85
N LYS A 110 12.29 1.84 -25.45
CA LYS A 110 12.53 0.39 -25.48
C LYS A 110 11.59 -0.39 -24.58
N ALA A 111 11.33 0.10 -23.37
CA ALA A 111 10.36 -0.51 -22.47
C ALA A 111 8.94 -0.51 -23.06
N ARG A 112 8.52 0.56 -23.74
CA ARG A 112 7.23 0.63 -24.46
C ARG A 112 7.16 -0.36 -25.61
N THR A 113 8.20 -0.42 -26.45
CA THR A 113 8.27 -1.41 -27.54
C THR A 113 8.24 -2.84 -27.03
N ALA A 114 8.94 -3.13 -25.92
CA ALA A 114 8.88 -4.43 -25.28
C ALA A 114 7.46 -4.76 -24.78
N ALA A 115 6.76 -3.78 -24.19
CA ALA A 115 5.38 -3.95 -23.77
C ALA A 115 4.45 -4.26 -24.94
N GLU A 116 4.60 -3.54 -26.07
CA GLU A 116 3.85 -3.79 -27.30
C GLU A 116 4.08 -5.22 -27.84
N ILE A 117 5.32 -5.69 -27.87
CA ILE A 117 5.67 -7.06 -28.28
C ILE A 117 4.99 -8.09 -27.38
N ILE A 118 5.08 -7.92 -26.06
CA ILE A 118 4.47 -8.86 -25.11
C ILE A 118 2.94 -8.85 -25.25
N GLN A 119 2.32 -7.69 -25.36
CA GLN A 119 0.87 -7.58 -25.52
C GLN A 119 0.40 -8.27 -26.81
N GLN A 120 1.14 -8.10 -27.91
CA GLN A 120 0.87 -8.80 -29.16
C GLN A 120 0.99 -10.32 -28.99
N GLN A 121 2.08 -10.80 -28.37
CA GLN A 121 2.27 -12.23 -28.09
C GLN A 121 1.20 -12.81 -27.16
N MET A 122 0.74 -12.05 -26.17
CA MET A 122 -0.37 -12.44 -25.29
C MET A 122 -1.66 -12.69 -26.11
N GLN A 123 -1.95 -11.84 -27.09
CA GLN A 123 -3.09 -12.03 -27.99
C GLN A 123 -2.92 -13.26 -28.89
N GLU A 124 -1.74 -13.45 -29.47
CA GLU A 124 -1.43 -14.58 -30.37
C GLU A 124 -1.56 -15.94 -29.68
N ILE A 125 -1.12 -16.05 -28.42
CA ILE A 125 -1.26 -17.29 -27.63
C ILE A 125 -2.63 -17.43 -26.96
N GLY A 126 -3.53 -16.45 -27.15
CA GLY A 126 -4.84 -16.40 -26.52
C GLY A 126 -4.77 -16.43 -24.99
N LEU A 127 -3.87 -15.66 -24.38
CA LEU A 127 -3.79 -15.51 -22.92
C LEU A 127 -5.07 -14.84 -22.41
N LYS A 128 -5.80 -15.52 -21.53
CA LYS A 128 -7.08 -15.05 -20.98
C LYS A 128 -6.86 -14.24 -19.69
N ALA A 129 -6.41 -13.00 -19.84
CA ALA A 129 -6.33 -12.05 -18.73
C ALA A 129 -7.67 -11.35 -18.55
N GLU A 130 -8.15 -11.28 -17.32
CA GLU A 130 -9.30 -10.44 -16.94
C GLU A 130 -8.88 -8.98 -16.75
N GLU A 131 -7.63 -8.78 -16.33
CA GLU A 131 -7.03 -7.46 -16.12
C GLU A 131 -5.55 -7.52 -16.48
N THR A 132 -5.03 -6.44 -17.05
CA THR A 132 -3.62 -6.29 -17.39
C THR A 132 -3.15 -4.92 -16.97
N VAL A 133 -2.04 -4.88 -16.23
CA VAL A 133 -1.38 -3.66 -15.77
C VAL A 133 0.01 -3.62 -16.38
N VAL A 134 0.34 -2.50 -17.02
CA VAL A 134 1.67 -2.22 -17.58
C VAL A 134 2.22 -0.99 -16.89
N GLU A 135 3.39 -1.14 -16.27
CA GLU A 135 4.03 -0.09 -15.49
C GLU A 135 5.48 0.12 -15.92
N TYR A 136 5.93 1.37 -15.81
CA TYR A 136 7.30 1.78 -16.07
C TYR A 136 7.90 2.28 -14.74
N LEU A 137 8.48 1.36 -13.98
CA LEU A 137 9.07 1.64 -12.68
C LEU A 137 10.33 2.49 -12.87
N GLY A 138 10.39 3.61 -12.15
CA GLY A 138 11.38 4.66 -12.37
C GLY A 138 10.86 5.83 -13.22
N TYR A 139 9.66 5.71 -13.81
CA TYR A 139 9.01 6.81 -14.54
C TYR A 139 7.66 7.19 -13.92
N ASN A 140 6.64 6.34 -14.07
CA ASN A 140 5.25 6.71 -13.74
C ASN A 140 4.46 5.64 -12.97
N SER A 141 5.13 4.64 -12.39
CA SER A 141 4.45 3.57 -11.60
C SER A 141 3.72 4.08 -10.35
N ILE A 142 4.13 5.22 -9.78
CA ILE A 142 3.49 5.80 -8.57
C ILE A 142 2.67 7.03 -8.94
N HIS A 143 3.27 8.01 -9.61
CA HIS A 143 2.60 9.26 -10.00
C HIS A 143 1.57 9.07 -11.13
N GLY A 144 1.63 7.97 -11.88
CA GLY A 144 0.71 7.71 -12.98
C GLY A 144 0.69 8.86 -14.00
N PRO A 145 -0.49 9.38 -14.37
CA PRO A 145 -0.62 10.51 -15.30
C PRO A 145 0.02 11.82 -14.83
N LEU A 146 0.36 11.95 -13.55
CA LEU A 146 1.00 13.15 -12.99
C LEU A 146 2.53 13.14 -13.13
N ALA A 147 3.12 12.06 -13.67
CA ALA A 147 4.54 12.03 -13.98
C ALA A 147 4.88 13.05 -15.08
N ASP A 148 5.93 13.84 -14.89
CA ASP A 148 6.33 14.88 -15.83
C ASP A 148 6.84 14.26 -17.15
N PRO A 149 6.19 14.52 -18.30
CA PRO A 149 6.62 14.03 -19.60
C PRO A 149 8.02 14.50 -20.00
N GLY A 150 8.49 15.63 -19.48
CA GLY A 150 9.83 16.17 -19.76
C GLY A 150 10.95 15.20 -19.37
N HIS A 151 10.74 14.38 -18.34
CA HIS A 151 11.72 13.40 -17.88
C HIS A 151 11.75 12.10 -18.70
N ALA A 152 10.82 11.90 -19.63
CA ALA A 152 10.67 10.64 -20.37
C ALA A 152 11.91 10.24 -21.19
N HIS A 153 12.66 11.22 -21.68
CA HIS A 153 13.83 11.01 -22.55
C HIS A 153 15.16 10.97 -21.79
N ASP A 154 15.17 11.42 -20.54
CA ASP A 154 16.39 11.60 -19.73
C ASP A 154 16.60 10.47 -18.71
N LEU A 155 15.82 9.39 -18.79
CA LEU A 155 15.93 8.25 -17.88
C LEU A 155 17.19 7.42 -18.17
N ASN A 156 18.04 7.27 -17.15
CA ASN A 156 19.20 6.37 -17.19
C ASN A 156 18.77 4.90 -17.28
N GLU A 157 17.70 4.54 -16.61
CA GLU A 157 17.12 3.20 -16.61
C GLU A 157 15.63 3.24 -16.28
N VAL A 158 14.89 2.23 -16.74
CA VAL A 158 13.49 2.02 -16.38
C VAL A 158 13.20 0.52 -16.38
N TYR A 159 12.33 0.07 -15.48
CA TYR A 159 11.84 -1.30 -15.49
C TYR A 159 10.43 -1.35 -16.06
N LEU A 160 10.25 -2.11 -17.14
CA LEU A 160 8.94 -2.56 -17.59
C LEU A 160 8.45 -3.64 -16.63
N ARG A 161 7.30 -3.45 -15.99
CA ARG A 161 6.56 -4.52 -15.31
C ARG A 161 5.22 -4.73 -16.02
N ILE A 162 4.91 -5.98 -16.33
CA ILE A 162 3.58 -6.39 -16.77
C ILE A 162 3.04 -7.36 -15.73
N ALA A 163 1.81 -7.12 -15.28
CA ALA A 163 1.06 -8.01 -14.42
C ALA A 163 -0.29 -8.31 -15.06
N VAL A 164 -0.74 -9.55 -14.94
CA VAL A 164 -2.06 -10.00 -15.38
C VAL A 164 -2.78 -10.65 -14.21
N ARG A 165 -4.08 -10.40 -14.12
CA ARG A 165 -4.99 -11.18 -13.26
C ARG A 165 -5.79 -12.12 -14.15
N CYS A 166 -5.78 -13.41 -13.80
CA CYS A 166 -6.49 -14.46 -14.52
C CYS A 166 -7.31 -15.29 -13.53
N ALA A 167 -8.36 -15.96 -14.01
CA ALA A 167 -9.12 -16.92 -13.20
C ALA A 167 -8.31 -18.20 -12.86
N ASP A 168 -7.29 -18.54 -13.66
CA ASP A 168 -6.56 -19.81 -13.57
C ASP A 168 -5.03 -19.63 -13.52
N LYS A 169 -4.37 -20.48 -12.73
CA LYS A 169 -2.91 -20.46 -12.53
C LYS A 169 -2.14 -20.75 -13.83
N ARG A 170 -2.66 -21.61 -14.72
CA ARG A 170 -1.99 -21.95 -15.99
C ARG A 170 -2.07 -20.80 -16.97
N GLU A 171 -3.19 -20.06 -17.02
CA GLU A 171 -3.30 -18.83 -17.82
C GLU A 171 -2.31 -17.77 -17.33
N ALA A 172 -2.27 -17.51 -16.03
CA ALA A 172 -1.33 -16.55 -15.44
C ALA A 172 0.15 -16.94 -15.67
N ALA A 173 0.47 -18.24 -15.67
CA ALA A 173 1.83 -18.76 -15.91
C ALA A 173 2.33 -18.51 -17.35
N LYS A 174 1.45 -18.23 -18.31
CA LYS A 174 1.86 -17.96 -19.70
C LYS A 174 2.68 -16.69 -19.82
N LEU A 175 2.35 -15.64 -19.05
CA LEU A 175 2.98 -14.32 -19.16
C LEU A 175 4.51 -14.39 -18.98
N GLY A 176 4.97 -15.02 -17.91
CA GLY A 176 6.41 -15.09 -17.60
C GLY A 176 7.24 -15.78 -18.68
N ARG A 177 6.63 -16.62 -19.52
CA ARG A 177 7.31 -17.32 -20.62
C ARG A 177 7.57 -16.43 -21.84
N LEU A 178 6.87 -15.30 -21.94
CA LEU A 178 7.02 -14.35 -23.06
C LEU A 178 8.24 -13.43 -22.89
N PHE A 179 8.74 -13.28 -21.66
CA PHE A 179 9.82 -12.34 -21.34
C PHE A 179 11.24 -12.82 -21.71
N PRO A 180 11.64 -14.09 -21.45
CA PRO A 180 13.01 -14.54 -21.74
C PRO A 180 13.46 -14.35 -23.20
N PRO A 181 12.63 -14.59 -24.24
CA PRO A 181 13.02 -14.34 -25.63
C PRO A 181 13.44 -12.89 -25.92
N LEU A 182 12.89 -11.91 -25.18
CA LEU A 182 13.26 -10.50 -25.38
C LEU A 182 14.74 -10.23 -25.05
N ALA A 183 15.37 -11.04 -24.19
CA ALA A 183 16.79 -10.89 -23.84
C ALA A 183 17.72 -11.00 -25.05
N LEU A 184 17.33 -11.78 -26.07
CA LEU A 184 18.16 -12.05 -27.25
C LEU A 184 17.56 -11.49 -28.54
N SER A 185 16.28 -11.15 -28.55
CA SER A 185 15.55 -10.75 -29.77
C SER A 185 14.64 -9.54 -29.57
N GLY A 186 14.64 -8.93 -28.40
CA GLY A 186 13.90 -7.71 -28.09
C GLY A 186 14.74 -6.44 -28.21
N PRO A 187 14.22 -5.30 -27.71
CA PRO A 187 14.97 -4.04 -27.68
C PRO A 187 16.31 -4.17 -26.95
N PRO A 188 17.36 -3.46 -27.38
CA PRO A 188 18.72 -3.64 -26.85
C PRO A 188 18.90 -3.05 -25.45
N PHE A 189 20.04 -3.36 -24.82
CA PHE A 189 20.43 -2.85 -23.51
C PHE A 189 19.48 -3.26 -22.38
N ILE A 190 19.06 -4.52 -22.41
CA ILE A 190 18.33 -5.16 -21.30
C ILE A 190 19.26 -5.26 -20.09
N GLY A 191 18.75 -4.82 -18.94
CA GLY A 191 19.37 -4.95 -17.63
C GLY A 191 18.78 -6.11 -16.83
N GLY A 192 18.68 -5.93 -15.51
CA GLY A 192 18.13 -6.94 -14.60
C GLY A 192 16.75 -7.45 -15.04
N ALA A 193 16.53 -8.76 -14.88
CA ALA A 193 15.24 -9.40 -15.08
C ALA A 193 14.68 -9.87 -13.74
N GLY A 194 13.36 -9.79 -13.56
CA GLY A 194 12.72 -10.16 -12.30
C GLY A 194 11.23 -10.43 -12.48
N GLY A 195 10.56 -10.76 -11.38
CA GLY A 195 9.10 -10.87 -11.35
C GLY A 195 8.50 -12.11 -12.04
N MET A 196 9.25 -12.86 -12.87
CA MET A 196 8.84 -14.14 -13.50
C MET A 196 8.72 -15.29 -12.48
N MET A 197 8.04 -15.04 -11.36
CA MET A 197 7.79 -15.99 -10.29
C MET A 197 6.63 -16.92 -10.65
N GLU A 198 6.46 -18.00 -9.89
CA GLU A 198 5.22 -18.76 -9.97
C GLU A 198 3.99 -17.86 -9.76
N PRO A 199 2.89 -18.08 -10.51
CA PRO A 199 1.69 -17.30 -10.30
C PRO A 199 1.15 -17.48 -8.88
N ARG A 200 0.68 -16.38 -8.30
CA ARG A 200 0.24 -16.30 -6.90
C ARG A 200 -1.24 -15.98 -6.83
N GLY A 201 -1.95 -16.61 -5.90
CA GLY A 201 -3.34 -16.27 -5.61
C GLY A 201 -3.44 -14.82 -5.14
N LEU A 202 -4.47 -14.12 -5.61
CA LEU A 202 -4.82 -12.79 -5.16
C LEU A 202 -5.92 -12.88 -4.11
N LEU A 203 -5.82 -12.00 -3.11
CA LEU A 203 -6.85 -11.80 -2.10
C LEU A 203 -7.53 -10.47 -2.41
N GLY A 204 -8.81 -10.53 -2.79
CA GLY A 204 -9.68 -9.38 -2.84
C GLY A 204 -10.06 -8.96 -1.42
N ILE A 205 -10.27 -7.67 -1.22
CA ILE A 205 -10.69 -7.12 0.06
C ILE A 205 -12.11 -6.57 -0.04
N TRP A 206 -12.93 -6.86 0.96
CA TRP A 206 -14.30 -6.37 1.08
C TRP A 206 -14.46 -5.68 2.44
N PRO A 207 -14.25 -4.34 2.49
CA PRO A 207 -14.53 -3.56 3.69
C PRO A 207 -16.05 -3.49 3.93
N THR A 208 -16.50 -3.85 5.13
CA THR A 208 -17.92 -3.79 5.49
C THR A 208 -18.10 -3.62 7.00
N LEU A 209 -19.35 -3.39 7.42
CA LEU A 209 -19.77 -3.47 8.81
C LEU A 209 -20.35 -4.85 9.10
N ALA A 210 -20.07 -5.38 10.28
CA ALA A 210 -20.65 -6.61 10.81
C ALA A 210 -21.29 -6.35 12.18
N PRO A 211 -22.44 -6.97 12.51
CA PRO A 211 -23.01 -6.87 13.85
C PRO A 211 -22.00 -7.32 14.91
N ARG A 212 -21.84 -6.55 15.98
CA ARG A 212 -20.89 -6.86 17.05
C ARG A 212 -21.15 -8.24 17.67
N ALA A 213 -22.42 -8.56 17.90
CA ALA A 213 -22.84 -9.79 18.57
C ALA A 213 -22.33 -11.08 17.91
N ILE A 214 -22.19 -11.12 16.58
CA ILE A 214 -21.70 -12.32 15.88
C ILE A 214 -20.18 -12.51 15.98
N ILE A 215 -19.44 -11.50 16.42
CA ILE A 215 -17.98 -11.55 16.60
C ILE A 215 -17.65 -11.72 18.08
N GLU A 216 -18.25 -10.90 18.95
CA GLU A 216 -17.89 -10.86 20.37
C GLU A 216 -18.25 -12.12 21.14
N GLU A 217 -19.25 -12.90 20.69
CA GLU A 217 -19.56 -14.22 21.27
C GLU A 217 -18.33 -15.15 21.31
N TYR A 218 -17.39 -14.96 20.38
CA TYR A 218 -16.19 -15.78 20.27
C TYR A 218 -14.95 -15.16 20.94
N ILE A 219 -15.04 -13.93 21.44
CA ILE A 219 -13.91 -13.25 22.08
C ILE A 219 -13.75 -13.74 23.51
N ARG A 220 -12.54 -14.16 23.87
CA ARG A 220 -12.17 -14.48 25.25
C ARG A 220 -10.99 -13.61 25.64
N VAL A 221 -11.14 -12.86 26.73
CA VAL A 221 -10.08 -12.04 27.31
C VAL A 221 -9.63 -12.69 28.61
N SER A 222 -8.34 -13.00 28.72
CA SER A 222 -7.69 -13.39 29.96
C SER A 222 -6.65 -12.34 30.31
N VAL A 223 -6.69 -11.83 31.54
CA VAL A 223 -5.68 -10.93 32.06
C VAL A 223 -4.69 -11.78 32.86
N GLU A 224 -3.43 -11.78 32.43
CA GLU A 224 -2.34 -12.39 33.19
C GLU A 224 -1.71 -11.31 34.06
N GLU A 225 -1.85 -11.44 35.39
CA GLU A 225 -1.09 -10.62 36.33
C GLU A 225 0.34 -11.15 36.42
N ALA A 226 1.31 -10.24 36.32
CA ALA A 226 2.74 -10.53 36.40
C ALA A 226 3.25 -10.65 37.84
#